data_AF-A0A378KHC0-F1
#
_entry.id   AF-A0A378KHC0-F1
#
_cell.length_a   1.000
_cell.length_b   1.000
_cell.length_c   1.000
_cell.angle_alpha   90.00
_cell.angle_beta   90.00
_cell.angle_gamma   90.00
#
_symmetry.space_group_name_H-M   'P 1'
#
loop_
_entity.id
_entity.type
_entity.pdbx_description
1 polymer ?
#
loop_
_entity_poly.entity_id
_entity_poly.type
_entity_poly.pdbx_seq_one_letter_code
_entity_poly.pdbx_strand_id
1 'polypeptide(L)'
;MSRKSAFDKFKVIQLYLEDKATLISIAKDSGISIRSLHRWIDQYKVNGFDGLKSKARNDKGSHRELTENLAQVIEGLALQKPKRTIAAIHRQIVRHAKDNGLPIPSYAVVSKIINNISPDLISLAHDGIKPYQQKYDLLYIREASRANEIWQADHTLLDIYVLDDKGGIKRPWLTVIMLITVGALLDIF
;
A
#
# COMPACT_ATOMS: atom_id res chain seq x y z
N MET A 1 -23.69 10.87 14.92
CA MET A 1 -24.18 9.53 15.33
C MET A 1 -23.18 8.47 14.88
N SER A 2 -22.56 7.76 15.82
CA SER A 2 -21.59 6.68 15.54
C SER A 2 -22.25 5.53 14.76
N ARG A 3 -21.56 4.95 13.78
CA ARG A 3 -22.06 3.76 13.05
C ARG A 3 -22.03 2.57 14.01
N LYS A 4 -23.21 2.05 14.37
CA LYS A 4 -23.32 0.76 15.09
C LYS A 4 -22.75 -0.38 14.25
N SER A 5 -21.92 -1.23 14.87
CA SER A 5 -21.35 -2.41 14.21
C SER A 5 -22.46 -3.42 13.87
N ALA A 6 -22.17 -4.38 12.99
CA ALA A 6 -23.15 -5.44 12.66
C ALA A 6 -23.60 -6.20 13.92
N PHE A 7 -22.67 -6.42 14.85
CA PHE A 7 -22.91 -7.09 16.11
C PHE A 7 -23.80 -6.27 17.05
N ASP A 8 -23.58 -4.96 17.14
CA ASP A 8 -24.44 -4.08 17.93
C ASP A 8 -25.88 -4.06 17.39
N LYS A 9 -26.04 -4.09 16.07
CA LYS A 9 -27.37 -4.18 15.44
C LYS A 9 -28.05 -5.50 15.75
N PHE A 10 -27.30 -6.60 15.69
CA PHE A 10 -27.80 -7.93 15.99
C PHE A 10 -28.31 -8.02 17.43
N LYS A 11 -27.51 -7.57 18.41
CA LYS A 11 -27.92 -7.51 19.82
C LYS A 11 -29.25 -6.78 20.04
N VAL A 12 -29.48 -5.70 19.29
CA VAL A 12 -30.73 -4.93 19.42
C VAL A 12 -31.94 -5.69 18.86
N ILE A 13 -31.80 -6.37 17.73
CA ILE A 13 -32.93 -7.09 17.10
C ILE A 13 -33.12 -8.52 17.62
N GLN A 14 -32.13 -9.07 18.33
CA GLN A 14 -32.15 -10.45 18.85
C GLN A 14 -33.39 -10.73 19.70
N LEU A 15 -33.77 -9.81 20.60
CA LEU A 15 -34.96 -9.99 21.44
C LEU A 15 -36.27 -10.09 20.65
N TYR A 16 -36.34 -9.43 19.48
CA TYR A 16 -37.48 -9.58 18.58
C TYR A 16 -37.42 -10.89 17.78
N LEU A 17 -36.23 -11.32 17.37
CA LEU A 17 -36.06 -12.59 16.64
C LEU A 17 -36.34 -13.83 17.52
N GLU A 18 -36.17 -13.71 18.83
CA GLU A 18 -36.49 -14.74 19.82
C GLU A 18 -37.94 -14.64 20.34
N ASP A 19 -38.79 -13.78 19.75
CA ASP A 19 -40.17 -13.51 20.17
C ASP A 19 -40.31 -13.04 21.63
N LYS A 20 -39.25 -12.47 22.22
CA LYS A 20 -39.21 -11.99 23.61
C LYS A 20 -39.61 -10.53 23.79
N ALA A 21 -39.61 -9.74 22.72
CA ALA A 21 -39.96 -8.32 22.77
C ALA A 21 -40.55 -7.82 21.44
N THR A 22 -41.35 -6.75 21.50
CA THR A 22 -41.89 -6.09 20.31
C THR A 22 -40.94 -5.04 19.76
N LEU A 23 -41.05 -4.68 18.48
CA LEU A 23 -40.23 -3.61 17.89
C LEU A 23 -40.51 -2.24 18.50
N ILE A 24 -41.71 -2.05 19.05
CA ILE A 24 -42.11 -0.81 19.70
C ILE A 24 -41.36 -0.64 21.02
N SER A 25 -41.27 -1.70 21.84
CA SER A 25 -40.49 -1.65 23.08
C SER A 25 -39.00 -1.48 22.80
N ILE A 26 -38.45 -2.24 21.84
CA ILE A 26 -37.04 -2.11 21.45
C ILE A 26 -36.72 -0.71 20.92
N ALA A 27 -37.61 -0.09 20.14
CA ALA A 27 -37.41 1.28 19.65
C ALA A 27 -37.33 2.29 20.80
N LYS A 28 -38.22 2.15 21.80
CA LYS A 28 -38.25 3.01 22.99
C LYS A 28 -36.98 2.86 23.83
N ASP A 29 -36.51 1.63 24.04
CA ASP A 29 -35.36 1.34 24.90
C ASP A 29 -34.02 1.67 24.23
N SER A 30 -33.92 1.47 22.91
CA SER A 30 -32.66 1.64 22.16
C SER A 30 -32.50 3.02 21.51
N GLY A 31 -33.55 3.84 21.50
CA GLY A 31 -33.58 5.15 20.81
C GLY A 31 -33.48 5.05 19.28
N ILE A 32 -33.68 3.86 18.71
CA ILE A 32 -33.64 3.62 17.26
C ILE A 32 -35.05 3.70 16.70
N SER A 33 -35.22 4.36 15.56
CA SER A 33 -36.54 4.43 14.91
C SER A 33 -37.04 3.05 14.48
N ILE A 34 -38.34 2.81 14.67
CA ILE A 34 -39.03 1.57 14.28
C ILE A 34 -38.73 1.22 12.81
N ARG A 35 -38.71 2.21 11.91
CA ARG A 35 -38.32 2.04 10.49
C ARG A 35 -36.92 1.44 10.30
N SER A 36 -35.95 1.86 11.12
CA SER A 36 -34.59 1.33 11.04
C SER A 36 -34.51 -0.11 11.55
N LEU A 37 -35.27 -0.44 12.60
CA LEU A 37 -35.38 -1.80 13.13
C LEU A 37 -36.01 -2.75 12.11
N HIS A 38 -37.12 -2.37 11.48
CA HIS A 38 -37.72 -3.12 10.37
C HIS A 38 -36.69 -3.36 9.27
N ARG A 39 -35.98 -2.30 8.82
CA ARG A 39 -34.95 -2.44 7.79
C ARG A 39 -33.84 -3.43 8.19
N TRP A 40 -33.43 -3.46 9.45
CA TRP A 40 -32.42 -4.42 9.93
C TRP A 40 -32.94 -5.85 9.92
N ILE A 41 -34.18 -6.06 10.33
CA ILE A 41 -34.82 -7.37 10.33
C ILE A 41 -34.99 -7.89 8.90
N ASP A 42 -35.46 -7.05 7.98
CA ASP A 42 -35.64 -7.44 6.58
C ASP A 42 -34.29 -7.83 5.95
N GLN A 43 -33.24 -7.04 6.19
CA GLN A 43 -31.89 -7.37 5.71
C GLN A 43 -31.33 -8.64 6.36
N TYR A 44 -31.62 -8.88 7.64
CA TYR A 44 -31.20 -10.08 8.35
C TYR A 44 -31.94 -11.34 7.87
N LYS A 45 -33.25 -11.24 7.60
CA LYS A 45 -34.05 -12.35 7.06
C LYS A 45 -33.58 -12.77 5.66
N VAL A 46 -33.17 -11.80 4.83
CA VAL A 46 -32.72 -12.08 3.46
C VAL A 46 -31.26 -12.52 3.39
N ASN A 47 -30.36 -11.88 4.15
CA ASN A 47 -28.90 -12.04 3.99
C ASN A 47 -28.20 -12.52 5.28
N GLY A 48 -28.95 -12.96 6.31
CA GLY A 48 -28.40 -13.34 7.60
C GLY A 48 -27.64 -12.21 8.29
N PHE A 49 -26.64 -12.57 9.10
CA PHE A 49 -25.80 -11.61 9.82
C PHE A 49 -25.06 -10.63 8.89
N ASP A 50 -24.72 -11.07 7.67
CA ASP A 50 -24.07 -10.23 6.66
C ASP A 50 -24.95 -9.06 6.20
N GLY A 51 -26.27 -9.22 6.24
CA GLY A 51 -27.23 -8.13 5.97
C GLY A 51 -27.14 -6.96 6.96
N LEU A 52 -26.60 -7.20 8.16
CA LEU A 52 -26.41 -6.17 9.19
C LEU A 52 -25.09 -5.41 9.05
N LYS A 53 -24.15 -5.95 8.28
CA LYS A 53 -22.90 -5.25 7.95
C LYS A 53 -23.22 -3.93 7.25
N SER A 54 -22.41 -2.91 7.52
CA SER A 54 -22.55 -1.65 6.80
C SER A 54 -22.23 -1.91 5.33
N LYS A 55 -23.22 -1.83 4.44
CA LYS A 55 -22.94 -1.80 3.00
C LYS A 55 -21.96 -0.67 2.74
N ALA A 56 -20.83 -0.99 2.11
CA ALA A 56 -19.99 0.02 1.51
C ALA A 56 -20.86 0.78 0.49
N ARG A 57 -20.75 2.12 0.46
CA ARG A 57 -21.49 2.87 -0.55
C ARG A 57 -21.03 2.40 -1.94
N ASN A 58 -21.98 2.20 -2.85
CA ASN A 58 -21.72 1.69 -4.20
C ASN A 58 -20.82 2.62 -5.04
N ASP A 59 -20.64 3.86 -4.61
CA ASP A 59 -19.79 4.89 -5.24
C ASP A 59 -18.36 4.91 -4.66
N LYS A 60 -18.03 4.02 -3.72
CA LYS A 60 -16.72 3.99 -3.08
C LYS A 60 -15.66 3.45 -4.05
N GLY A 61 -15.12 4.33 -4.89
CA GLY A 61 -14.08 4.03 -5.87
C GLY A 61 -14.49 4.30 -7.32
N SER A 62 -15.79 4.44 -7.58
CA SER A 62 -16.27 4.85 -8.91
C SER A 62 -15.99 6.34 -9.08
N HIS A 63 -14.90 6.68 -9.76
CA HIS A 63 -14.75 7.98 -10.39
C HIS A 63 -15.86 8.09 -11.44
N ARG A 64 -17.00 8.66 -11.06
CA ARG A 64 -18.23 8.63 -11.87
C ARG A 64 -18.06 9.23 -13.27
N GLU A 65 -16.97 9.93 -13.55
CA GLU A 65 -16.70 10.58 -14.84
C GLU A 65 -15.19 10.66 -15.18
N LEU A 66 -14.36 9.72 -14.72
CA LEU A 66 -13.05 9.54 -15.39
C LEU A 66 -13.18 8.36 -16.34
N THR A 67 -13.15 8.64 -17.64
CA THR A 67 -12.81 7.65 -18.65
C THR A 67 -11.54 6.94 -18.18
N GLU A 68 -11.50 5.61 -18.14
CA GLU A 68 -10.35 4.81 -17.66
C GLU A 68 -9.01 5.31 -18.22
N ASN A 69 -9.05 5.83 -19.45
CA ASN A 69 -7.94 6.51 -20.13
C ASN A 69 -7.30 7.65 -19.30
N LEU A 70 -8.10 8.54 -18.68
CA LEU A 70 -7.55 9.68 -17.94
C LEU A 70 -6.85 9.26 -16.63
N ALA A 71 -7.34 8.19 -15.99
CA ALA A 71 -6.70 7.65 -14.78
C ALA A 71 -5.31 7.08 -15.13
N GLN A 72 -5.20 6.32 -16.22
CA GLN A 72 -3.93 5.79 -16.71
C GLN A 72 -2.92 6.89 -17.04
N VAL A 73 -3.37 7.99 -17.65
CA VAL A 73 -2.49 9.15 -17.91
C VAL A 73 -1.99 9.77 -16.60
N ILE A 74 -2.85 9.91 -15.59
CA ILE A 74 -2.46 10.43 -14.27
C ILE A 74 -1.41 9.53 -13.62
N GLU A 75 -1.65 8.21 -13.62
CA GLU A 75 -0.73 7.22 -13.05
C GLU A 75 0.62 7.21 -13.79
N GLY A 76 0.60 7.22 -15.13
CA GLY A 76 1.81 7.30 -15.94
C GLY A 76 2.63 8.55 -15.64
N LEU A 77 2.00 9.72 -15.51
CA LEU A 77 2.69 10.96 -15.11
C LEU A 77 3.25 10.89 -13.68
N ALA A 78 2.60 10.17 -12.78
CA ALA A 78 3.06 10.01 -11.40
C ALA A 78 4.27 9.06 -11.29
N LEU A 79 4.40 8.09 -12.19
CA LEU A 79 5.49 7.11 -12.24
C LEU A 79 6.69 7.56 -13.10
N GLN A 80 6.60 8.70 -13.80
CA GLN A 80 7.70 9.22 -14.60
C GLN A 80 8.85 9.83 -13.77
N LYS A 81 10.08 9.67 -14.26
CA LYS A 81 11.26 10.42 -13.77
C LYS A 81 11.50 11.67 -14.63
N PRO A 82 11.85 12.82 -14.01
CA PRO A 82 12.00 13.07 -12.57
C PRO A 82 10.64 13.15 -11.85
N LYS A 83 10.62 12.90 -10.53
CA LYS A 83 9.41 12.95 -9.71
C LYS A 83 8.75 14.32 -9.79
N ARG A 84 7.44 14.34 -10.10
CA ARG A 84 6.66 15.57 -10.25
C ARG A 84 5.74 15.77 -9.06
N THR A 85 5.51 17.03 -8.69
CA THR A 85 4.54 17.35 -7.65
C THR A 85 3.12 17.11 -8.14
N ILE A 86 2.20 16.77 -7.24
CA ILE A 86 0.77 16.57 -7.57
C ILE A 86 0.21 17.82 -8.25
N ALA A 87 0.61 19.02 -7.83
CA ALA A 87 0.21 20.28 -8.46
C ALA A 87 0.72 20.40 -9.92
N ALA A 88 1.94 19.96 -10.21
CA ALA A 88 2.47 19.97 -11.57
C ALA A 88 1.75 18.96 -12.48
N ILE A 89 1.42 17.77 -11.95
CA ILE A 89 0.65 16.76 -12.66
C ILE A 89 -0.77 17.28 -12.92
N HIS A 90 -1.45 17.84 -11.90
CA HIS A 90 -2.78 18.42 -12.05
C HIS A 90 -2.82 19.51 -13.12
N ARG A 91 -1.88 20.45 -13.13
CA ARG A 91 -1.80 21.49 -14.18
C ARG A 91 -1.66 20.93 -15.58
N GLN A 92 -0.87 19.85 -15.77
CA GLN A 92 -0.73 19.21 -17.07
C GLN A 92 -2.00 18.48 -17.47
N ILE A 93 -2.61 17.75 -16.54
CA ILE A 93 -3.86 17.02 -16.77
C ILE A 93 -5.00 17.98 -17.15
N VAL A 94 -5.07 19.16 -16.54
CA VAL A 94 -6.04 20.20 -16.93
C VAL A 94 -5.83 20.65 -18.37
N ARG A 95 -4.59 20.84 -18.82
CA ARG A 95 -4.30 21.19 -20.23
C ARG A 95 -4.71 20.04 -21.16
N HIS A 96 -4.24 18.83 -20.86
CA HIS A 96 -4.55 17.64 -21.64
C HIS A 96 -6.06 17.41 -21.77
N ALA A 97 -6.82 17.56 -20.67
CA ALA A 97 -8.27 17.42 -20.69
C ALA A 97 -8.95 18.48 -21.57
N LYS A 98 -8.48 19.74 -21.51
CA LYS A 98 -8.99 20.81 -22.39
C LYS A 98 -8.71 20.52 -23.87
N ASP A 99 -7.49 20.12 -24.19
CA ASP A 99 -7.06 19.88 -25.58
C ASP A 99 -7.81 18.71 -26.23
N ASN A 100 -8.29 17.76 -25.41
CA ASN A 100 -9.00 16.55 -25.86
C ASN A 100 -10.51 16.57 -25.57
N GLY A 101 -11.06 17.68 -25.10
CA GLY A 101 -12.50 17.81 -24.77
C GLY A 101 -12.98 16.86 -23.67
N LEU A 102 -12.09 16.43 -22.77
CA LEU A 102 -12.38 15.52 -21.66
C LEU A 102 -12.85 16.29 -20.42
N PRO A 103 -13.63 15.65 -19.52
CA PRO A 103 -13.99 16.24 -18.24
C PRO A 103 -12.74 16.59 -17.42
N ILE A 104 -12.67 17.84 -16.95
CA ILE A 104 -11.50 18.35 -16.21
C ILE A 104 -11.55 17.83 -14.77
N PRO A 105 -10.58 17.03 -14.32
CA PRO A 105 -10.57 16.51 -12.97
C PRO A 105 -10.16 17.58 -11.96
N SER A 106 -10.78 17.52 -10.77
CA SER A 106 -10.37 18.35 -9.65
C SER A 106 -9.02 17.88 -9.08
N TYR A 107 -8.33 18.79 -8.37
CA TYR A 107 -7.09 18.46 -7.68
C TYR A 107 -7.25 17.27 -6.72
N ALA A 108 -8.38 17.21 -6.00
CA ALA A 108 -8.68 16.14 -5.05
C ALA A 108 -8.80 14.78 -5.74
N VAL A 109 -9.36 14.74 -6.95
CA VAL A 109 -9.44 13.51 -7.76
C VAL A 109 -8.05 13.04 -8.17
N VAL A 110 -7.22 13.93 -8.71
CA VAL A 110 -5.83 13.60 -9.10
C VAL A 110 -5.01 13.13 -7.90
N SER A 111 -5.06 13.86 -6.79
CA SER A 111 -4.38 13.49 -5.54
C SER A 111 -4.81 12.12 -5.05
N LYS A 112 -6.12 11.83 -5.07
CA LYS A 112 -6.66 10.52 -4.66
C LYS A 112 -6.18 9.38 -5.55
N ILE A 113 -6.13 9.57 -6.87
CA ILE A 113 -5.62 8.56 -7.81
C ILE A 113 -4.15 8.28 -7.51
N ILE A 114 -3.32 9.33 -7.41
CA ILE A 114 -1.89 9.19 -7.11
C ILE A 114 -1.67 8.48 -5.76
N ASN A 115 -2.46 8.82 -4.73
CA ASN A 115 -2.35 8.19 -3.41
C ASN A 115 -2.86 6.74 -3.36
N ASN A 116 -3.61 6.30 -4.37
CA ASN A 116 -4.06 4.91 -4.49
C ASN A 116 -3.08 4.05 -5.30
N ILE A 117 -2.08 4.64 -5.95
CA ILE A 117 -0.98 3.89 -6.58
C ILE A 117 -0.25 3.12 -5.50
N SER A 118 0.04 1.85 -5.77
CA SER A 118 0.67 0.98 -4.79
C SER A 118 2.07 1.53 -4.41
N PRO A 119 2.42 1.56 -3.11
CA PRO A 119 3.67 2.15 -2.65
C PRO A 119 4.94 1.49 -3.23
N ASP A 120 4.85 0.20 -3.58
CA ASP A 120 5.90 -0.59 -4.20
C ASP A 120 6.18 -0.12 -5.64
N LEU A 121 5.14 0.16 -6.44
CA LEU A 121 5.29 0.73 -7.78
C LEU A 121 5.89 2.14 -7.73
N ILE A 122 5.50 2.95 -6.75
CA ILE A 122 6.08 4.29 -6.54
C ILE A 122 7.57 4.16 -6.19
N SER A 123 7.95 3.22 -5.33
CA SER A 123 9.35 3.01 -4.95
C SER A 123 10.17 2.48 -6.12
N LEU A 124 9.64 1.52 -6.88
CA LEU A 124 10.29 1.02 -8.10
C LEU A 124 10.51 2.14 -9.11
N ALA A 125 9.49 2.98 -9.33
CA ALA A 125 9.52 4.05 -10.30
C ALA A 125 10.45 5.20 -9.91
N HIS A 126 10.59 5.55 -8.63
CA HIS A 126 11.37 6.71 -8.19
C HIS A 126 12.72 6.32 -7.57
N ASP A 127 12.74 5.36 -6.65
CA ASP A 127 13.90 4.96 -5.87
C ASP A 127 14.74 3.89 -6.61
N GLY A 128 14.11 3.14 -7.52
CA GLY A 128 14.76 2.14 -8.36
C GLY A 128 14.70 0.73 -7.79
N ILE A 129 15.39 -0.19 -8.47
CA ILE A 129 15.28 -1.64 -8.20
C ILE A 129 15.86 -1.99 -6.82
N LYS A 130 17.05 -1.51 -6.47
CA LYS A 130 17.69 -1.89 -5.19
C LYS A 130 16.83 -1.55 -3.95
N PRO A 131 16.33 -0.31 -3.79
CA PRO A 131 15.45 0.01 -2.66
C PRO A 131 14.11 -0.74 -2.71
N TYR A 132 13.57 -0.97 -3.90
CA TYR A 132 12.35 -1.76 -4.08
C TYR A 132 12.54 -3.18 -3.54
N GLN A 133 13.58 -3.89 -3.99
CA GLN A 133 13.84 -5.27 -3.60
C GLN A 133 14.06 -5.39 -2.10
N GLN A 134 14.83 -4.48 -1.51
CA GLN A 134 15.10 -4.50 -0.08
C GLN A 134 13.82 -4.36 0.78
N LYS A 135 12.82 -3.62 0.30
CA LYS A 135 11.62 -3.28 1.07
C LYS A 135 10.42 -4.18 0.75
N TYR A 136 10.29 -4.64 -0.49
CA TYR A 136 9.10 -5.31 -0.99
C TYR A 136 9.36 -6.75 -1.47
N ASP A 137 10.59 -7.14 -1.82
CA ASP A 137 10.86 -8.54 -2.13
C ASP A 137 10.83 -9.39 -0.86
N LEU A 138 10.46 -10.66 -1.05
CA LEU A 138 10.59 -11.69 -0.01
C LEU A 138 12.08 -11.97 0.25
N LEU A 139 12.65 -11.25 1.20
CA LEU A 139 14.01 -11.49 1.66
C LEU A 139 14.05 -12.73 2.57
N TYR A 140 14.68 -13.79 2.08
CA TYR A 140 15.05 -14.92 2.94
C TYR A 140 16.31 -14.56 3.73
N ILE A 141 16.12 -14.14 4.98
CA ILE A 141 17.22 -13.82 5.90
C ILE A 141 17.79 -15.13 6.43
N ARG A 142 19.11 -15.32 6.28
CA ARG A 142 19.85 -16.43 6.90
C ARG A 142 20.53 -15.92 8.16
N GLU A 143 20.20 -16.53 9.29
CA GLU A 143 20.88 -16.29 10.56
C GLU A 143 21.86 -17.43 10.83
N ALA A 144 23.04 -17.08 11.30
CA ALA A 144 24.01 -18.04 11.78
C ALA A 144 23.72 -18.36 13.26
N SER A 145 23.54 -19.64 13.58
CA SER A 145 23.31 -20.12 14.94
C SER A 145 24.61 -20.22 15.74
N ARG A 146 25.76 -20.27 15.06
CA ARG A 146 27.10 -20.29 15.68
C ARG A 146 28.15 -19.59 14.83
N ALA A 147 29.27 -19.24 15.46
CA ALA A 147 30.43 -18.72 14.75
C ALA A 147 30.91 -19.71 13.67
N ASN A 148 31.49 -19.19 12.58
CA ASN A 148 31.97 -19.96 11.43
C ASN A 148 30.90 -20.73 10.63
N GLU A 149 29.62 -20.46 10.83
CA GLU A 149 28.54 -21.11 10.07
C GLU A 149 28.27 -20.44 8.72
N ILE A 150 28.36 -19.11 8.67
CA ILE A 150 28.18 -18.34 7.44
C ILE A 150 29.36 -17.40 7.24
N TRP A 151 29.93 -17.48 6.04
CA TRP A 151 31.09 -16.73 5.60
C TRP A 151 30.67 -15.85 4.44
N GLN A 152 31.02 -14.56 4.51
CA GLN A 152 30.80 -13.61 3.43
C GLN A 152 32.15 -13.23 2.83
N ALA A 153 32.26 -13.34 1.51
CA ALA A 153 33.41 -12.87 0.75
C ALA A 153 32.98 -11.74 -0.17
N ASP A 154 33.77 -10.67 -0.22
CA ASP A 154 33.60 -9.59 -1.18
C ASP A 154 34.92 -9.24 -1.86
N HIS A 155 34.84 -8.78 -3.11
CA HIS A 155 35.99 -8.44 -3.94
C HIS A 155 35.82 -7.04 -4.52
N THR A 156 36.77 -6.16 -4.27
CA THR A 156 36.74 -4.79 -4.79
C THR A 156 38.09 -4.42 -5.41
N LEU A 157 38.08 -3.88 -6.62
CA LEU A 157 39.27 -3.28 -7.22
C LEU A 157 39.57 -1.96 -6.49
N LEU A 158 40.74 -1.83 -5.89
CA LEU A 158 41.07 -0.63 -5.12
C LEU A 158 41.34 0.57 -6.04
N ASP A 159 40.90 1.76 -5.62
CA ASP A 159 41.16 3.05 -6.29
C ASP A 159 42.56 3.59 -5.97
N ILE A 160 43.56 2.70 -5.85
CA ILE A 160 44.96 3.05 -5.62
C ILE A 160 45.85 2.34 -6.65
N TYR A 161 46.99 2.96 -6.95
CA TYR A 161 48.06 2.34 -7.74
C TYR A 161 49.16 1.85 -6.80
N VAL A 162 49.63 0.64 -7.04
CA VAL A 162 50.78 0.03 -6.37
C VAL A 162 51.80 -0.43 -7.39
N LEU A 163 53.07 -0.43 -6.99
CA LEU A 163 54.15 -1.02 -7.76
C LEU A 163 54.21 -2.52 -7.45
N ASP A 164 54.28 -3.35 -8.48
CA ASP A 164 54.56 -4.77 -8.31
C ASP A 164 56.05 -5.05 -8.06
N ASP A 165 56.37 -6.32 -7.84
CA ASP A 165 57.73 -6.83 -7.60
C ASP A 165 58.71 -6.57 -8.77
N LYS A 166 58.19 -6.22 -9.95
CA LYS A 166 58.95 -5.89 -11.17
C LYS A 166 58.90 -4.40 -11.51
N GLY A 167 58.35 -3.56 -10.63
CA GLY A 167 58.21 -2.11 -10.82
C GLY A 167 57.08 -1.68 -11.75
N GLY A 168 56.20 -2.60 -12.15
CA GLY A 168 55.00 -2.30 -12.93
C GLY A 168 53.91 -1.67 -12.07
N ILE A 169 53.30 -0.59 -12.56
CA ILE A 169 52.18 0.07 -11.88
C ILE A 169 50.90 -0.72 -12.15
N LYS A 170 50.23 -1.16 -11.08
CA LYS A 170 48.97 -1.94 -11.15
C LYS A 170 47.95 -1.44 -10.12
N ARG A 171 46.68 -1.73 -10.38
CA ARG A 171 45.60 -1.57 -9.40
C ARG A 171 45.29 -2.94 -8.78
N PRO A 172 45.38 -3.09 -7.45
CA PRO A 172 45.19 -4.39 -6.81
C PRO A 172 43.70 -4.66 -6.59
N TRP A 173 43.34 -5.94 -6.63
CA TRP A 173 42.07 -6.41 -6.11
C TRP A 173 42.23 -6.68 -4.62
N LEU A 174 41.26 -6.23 -3.83
CA LEU A 174 41.13 -6.57 -2.42
C LEU A 174 40.01 -7.60 -2.28
N THR A 175 40.32 -8.73 -1.66
CA THR A 175 39.35 -9.72 -1.23
C THR A 175 39.26 -9.72 0.29
N VAL A 176 38.06 -9.61 0.83
CA VAL A 176 37.82 -9.68 2.28
C VAL A 176 36.89 -10.83 2.58
N ILE A 177 37.24 -11.66 3.56
CA ILE A 177 36.40 -12.75 4.05
C ILE A 177 36.04 -12.48 5.52
N MET A 178 34.75 -12.47 5.84
CA MET A 178 34.25 -12.16 7.18
C MET A 178 33.16 -13.14 7.66
N LEU A 179 33.08 -13.28 8.97
CA LEU A 179 32.08 -14.10 9.65
C LEU A 179 30.85 -13.26 10.01
N ILE A 180 29.66 -13.72 9.62
CA ILE A 180 28.40 -12.97 9.81
C ILE A 180 28.02 -12.82 11.29
N THR A 181 28.41 -13.75 12.17
CA THR A 181 28.03 -13.73 13.60
C THR A 181 28.67 -12.61 14.42
N VAL A 182 29.83 -12.08 14.01
CA VAL A 182 30.61 -11.13 14.85
C VAL A 182 31.04 -9.88 14.08
N GLY A 183 30.92 -9.85 12.75
CA GLY A 183 31.48 -8.77 11.94
C GLY A 183 33.01 -8.65 12.08
N ALA A 184 33.66 -9.72 12.56
CA ALA A 184 35.11 -9.79 12.69
C ALA A 184 35.71 -10.15 11.33
N LEU A 185 36.68 -9.34 10.90
CA LEU A 185 37.43 -9.55 9.68
C LEU A 185 38.40 -10.71 9.89
N LEU A 186 38.30 -11.76 9.09
CA LEU A 186 39.12 -12.95 9.27
C LEU A 186 40.44 -12.83 8.49
N ASP A 187 40.36 -12.48 7.21
CA ASP A 187 41.52 -12.41 6.30
C ASP A 187 41.34 -11.37 5.18
N ILE A 188 42.48 -10.86 4.69
CA ILE A 188 42.61 -9.93 3.56
C ILE A 188 43.55 -10.58 2.54
N PHE A 189 43.11 -10.67 1.28
CA PHE A 189 43.92 -11.13 0.14
C PHE A 189 43.99 -10.07 -0.96
#